data_AF-A0AAP1REW1-F1
#
_entry.id   AF-A0AAP1REW1-F1
#
_cell.length_a   1.000
_cell.length_b   1.000
_cell.length_c   1.000
_cell.angle_alpha   90.00
_cell.angle_beta   90.00
_cell.angle_gamma   90.00
#
_symmetry.space_group_name_H-M   'P 1'
#
loop_
_entity.id
_entity.type
_entity.pdbx_description
1 polymer ?
#
loop_
_entity_poly.entity_id
_entity_poly.type
_entity_poly.pdbx_seq_one_letter_code
_entity_poly.pdbx_strand_id
1 'polypeptide(L)'
;MILNATEGQLEITMDKPAFNKFSFKDAGLKEDSYTVEGGNLRLKIALGYIQDYRFFKMPVIELEYENNIKESGWIVEFNGENILEAKDHSGSKTVLLLNRNKMSKLVHRHENTLIIHGDFSEAVKIKNTSTLNLLEAPSH
;
A
#
# COMPACT_ATOMS: atom_id res chain seq x y z
N MET A 1 14.51 0.79 -3.76
CA MET A 1 13.32 0.17 -3.13
C MET A 1 13.78 -1.13 -2.50
N ILE A 2 13.44 -1.31 -1.23
CA ILE A 2 13.79 -2.50 -0.46
C ILE A 2 12.53 -2.91 0.29
N LEU A 3 12.18 -4.20 0.23
CA LEU A 3 11.10 -4.79 1.00
C LEU A 3 11.68 -5.71 2.07
N ASN A 4 11.25 -5.48 3.30
CA ASN A 4 11.51 -6.33 4.45
C ASN A 4 10.19 -6.95 4.91
N ALA A 5 10.22 -8.25 5.22
CA ALA A 5 9.05 -8.99 5.68
C ALA A 5 9.35 -9.63 7.03
N THR A 6 8.42 -9.49 7.96
CA THR A 6 8.40 -10.17 9.27
C THR A 6 7.02 -10.78 9.47
N GLU A 7 6.70 -11.37 10.62
CA GLU A 7 5.36 -11.90 10.86
C GLU A 7 4.31 -10.77 10.94
N GLY A 8 3.27 -10.82 10.12
CA GLY A 8 2.18 -9.82 10.07
C GLY A 8 2.56 -8.43 9.54
N GLN A 9 3.85 -8.14 9.31
CA GLN A 9 4.31 -6.84 8.82
C GLN A 9 5.18 -6.95 7.55
N LEU A 10 4.82 -6.13 6.56
CA LEU A 10 5.62 -5.80 5.39
C LEU A 10 6.08 -4.34 5.49
N GLU A 11 7.35 -4.08 5.24
CA GLU A 11 7.90 -2.73 5.17
C GLU A 11 8.60 -2.51 3.82
N ILE A 12 8.15 -1.49 3.09
CA ILE A 12 8.76 -1.04 1.83
C ILE A 12 9.44 0.29 2.09
N THR A 13 10.75 0.35 1.86
CA THR A 13 11.53 1.58 1.94
C THR A 13 11.93 2.06 0.55
N MET A 14 11.68 3.33 0.27
CA MET A 14 11.91 3.94 -1.03
C MET A 14 13.04 4.96 -0.93
N ASP A 15 14.20 4.63 -1.50
CA ASP A 15 15.35 5.55 -1.59
C ASP A 15 15.13 6.65 -2.63
N LYS A 16 14.27 6.37 -3.61
CA LYS A 16 13.79 7.28 -4.65
C LYS A 16 12.27 7.09 -4.82
N PRO A 17 11.53 8.16 -5.16
CA PRO A 17 10.12 8.04 -5.49
C PRO A 17 9.87 7.01 -6.59
N ALA A 18 8.83 6.20 -6.43
CA ALA A 18 8.31 5.33 -7.48
C ALA A 18 7.17 6.04 -8.18
N PHE A 19 7.36 6.32 -9.45
CA PHE A 19 6.34 6.87 -10.32
C PHE A 19 5.56 5.74 -10.99
N ASN A 20 4.29 5.98 -11.25
CA ASN A 20 3.37 4.99 -11.82
C ASN A 20 3.16 3.78 -10.90
N LYS A 21 2.54 2.73 -11.46
CA LYS A 21 2.19 1.50 -10.75
C LYS A 21 3.45 0.66 -10.52
N PHE A 22 3.64 0.18 -9.28
CA PHE A 22 4.63 -0.85 -8.94
C PHE A 22 4.00 -1.95 -8.08
N SER A 23 4.56 -3.16 -8.16
CA SER A 23 4.12 -4.34 -7.42
C SER A 23 4.98 -4.64 -6.20
N PHE A 24 4.51 -5.51 -5.29
CA PHE A 24 5.35 -5.98 -4.19
C PHE A 24 6.56 -6.78 -4.69
N LYS A 25 6.42 -7.45 -5.83
CA LYS A 25 7.54 -8.07 -6.54
C LYS A 25 8.59 -7.05 -6.95
N ASP A 26 8.18 -5.91 -7.52
CA ASP A 26 9.10 -4.81 -7.86
C ASP A 26 9.76 -4.19 -6.64
N ALA A 27 9.08 -4.21 -5.48
CA ALA A 27 9.63 -3.76 -4.21
C ALA A 27 10.61 -4.76 -3.56
N GLY A 28 10.60 -6.03 -3.99
CA GLY A 28 11.56 -7.05 -3.56
C GLY A 28 10.97 -8.29 -2.89
N LEU A 29 9.64 -8.47 -2.86
CA LEU A 29 9.03 -9.72 -2.40
C LEU A 29 9.31 -10.84 -3.42
N LYS A 30 10.20 -11.75 -3.05
CA LYS A 30 10.67 -12.83 -3.95
C LYS A 30 9.69 -13.98 -4.07
N GLU A 31 9.07 -14.36 -2.95
CA GLU A 31 8.05 -15.40 -2.92
C GLU A 31 6.81 -14.95 -3.70
N ASP A 32 6.04 -15.91 -4.22
CA ASP A 32 4.81 -15.63 -4.96
C ASP A 32 3.73 -14.98 -4.08
N SER A 33 3.76 -15.27 -2.78
CA SER A 33 2.88 -14.67 -1.79
C SER A 33 3.54 -14.51 -0.42
N TYR A 34 2.96 -13.61 0.36
CA TYR A 34 3.29 -13.36 1.76
C TYR A 34 2.11 -13.77 2.63
N THR A 35 2.36 -14.60 3.64
CA THR A 35 1.32 -15.16 4.51
C THR A 35 1.12 -14.30 5.76
N VAL A 36 -0.13 -13.97 6.05
CA VAL A 36 -0.58 -13.27 7.25
C VAL A 36 -1.38 -14.28 8.09
N GLU A 37 -0.70 -14.94 9.04
CA GLU A 37 -1.27 -16.02 9.86
C GLU A 37 -2.36 -15.50 10.83
N GLY A 38 -2.10 -14.39 11.52
CA GLY A 38 -2.98 -13.84 12.55
C GLY A 38 -4.10 -12.93 12.04
N GLY A 39 -4.38 -12.92 10.74
CA GLY A 39 -5.38 -12.05 10.10
C GLY A 39 -5.07 -10.55 10.16
N ASN A 40 -3.98 -10.12 10.80
CA ASN A 40 -3.62 -8.71 10.95
C ASN A 40 -2.41 -8.38 10.08
N LEU A 41 -2.66 -7.66 8.98
CA LEU A 41 -1.63 -7.12 8.10
C LEU A 41 -1.29 -5.69 8.52
N ARG A 42 0.02 -5.41 8.61
CA ARG A 42 0.55 -4.06 8.61
C ARG A 42 1.53 -3.88 7.46
N LEU A 43 1.15 -3.09 6.46
CA LEU A 43 2.04 -2.68 5.38
C LEU A 43 2.48 -1.23 5.62
N LYS A 44 3.77 -1.03 5.88
CA LYS A 44 4.38 0.29 6.04
C LYS A 44 5.18 0.64 4.79
N ILE A 45 5.00 1.84 4.28
CA ILE A 45 5.73 2.34 3.11
C ILE A 45 6.37 3.67 3.48
N ALA A 46 7.70 3.67 3.57
CA ALA A 46 8.50 4.86 3.74
C ALA A 46 8.79 5.47 2.36
N LEU A 47 8.03 6.51 2.02
CA LEU A 47 8.09 7.21 0.72
C LEU A 47 9.26 8.19 0.64
N GLY A 48 9.81 8.59 1.79
CA GLY A 48 10.90 9.56 1.88
C GLY A 48 10.48 10.95 1.37
N TYR A 49 11.32 11.55 0.53
CA TYR A 49 11.13 12.89 0.00
C TYR A 49 10.22 12.88 -1.23
N ILE A 50 8.97 13.32 -1.07
CA ILE A 50 7.98 13.36 -2.16
C ILE A 50 7.28 14.71 -2.36
N GLN A 51 7.71 15.77 -1.67
CA GLN A 51 7.03 17.08 -1.70
C GLN A 51 6.93 17.74 -3.07
N ASP A 52 7.85 17.43 -3.98
CA ASP A 52 7.92 18.07 -5.30
C ASP A 52 7.15 17.27 -6.37
N TYR A 53 6.46 16.18 -5.99
CA TYR A 53 5.76 15.30 -6.91
C TYR A 53 4.25 15.35 -6.73
N ARG A 54 3.53 14.97 -7.79
CA ARG A 54 2.07 14.95 -7.83
C ARG A 54 1.57 13.55 -7.55
N PHE A 55 0.55 13.45 -6.72
CA PHE A 55 -0.26 12.24 -6.63
C PHE A 55 -1.20 12.12 -7.82
N PHE A 56 -1.47 10.88 -8.23
CA PHE A 56 -2.52 10.57 -9.21
C PHE A 56 -3.86 11.19 -8.80
N LYS A 57 -4.72 11.50 -9.79
CA LYS A 57 -6.10 11.95 -9.52
C LYS A 57 -6.83 11.00 -8.55
N MET A 58 -6.59 9.70 -8.68
CA MET A 58 -7.11 8.65 -7.81
C MET A 58 -5.98 7.69 -7.44
N PRO A 59 -5.21 7.97 -6.38
CA PRO A 59 -4.18 7.06 -5.91
C PRO A 59 -4.85 5.77 -5.40
N VAL A 60 -4.26 4.63 -5.71
CA VAL A 60 -4.89 3.32 -5.48
C VAL A 60 -3.89 2.29 -4.97
N ILE A 61 -4.38 1.42 -4.09
CA ILE A 61 -3.68 0.21 -3.63
C ILE A 61 -4.55 -0.98 -4.03
N GLU A 62 -3.96 -1.97 -4.68
CA GLU A 62 -4.62 -3.21 -5.07
C GLU A 62 -3.93 -4.37 -4.36
N LEU A 63 -4.67 -5.07 -3.50
CA LEU A 63 -4.20 -6.25 -2.79
C LEU A 63 -4.89 -7.47 -3.36
N GLU A 64 -4.10 -8.44 -3.82
CA GLU A 64 -4.58 -9.70 -4.38
C GLU A 64 -4.25 -10.85 -3.45
N TYR A 65 -5.17 -11.80 -3.34
CA TYR A 65 -5.07 -12.95 -2.44
C TYR A 65 -5.06 -14.26 -3.22
N GLU A 66 -4.40 -15.28 -2.69
CA GLU A 66 -4.55 -16.65 -3.23
C GLU A 66 -5.92 -17.25 -2.90
N ASN A 67 -6.41 -16.98 -1.69
CA ASN A 67 -7.67 -17.52 -1.18
C ASN A 67 -8.80 -16.50 -1.30
N ASN A 68 -10.03 -17.00 -1.39
CA ASN A 68 -11.22 -16.15 -1.35
C ASN A 68 -11.54 -15.73 0.08
N ILE A 69 -11.26 -14.47 0.42
CA ILE A 69 -11.51 -13.89 1.72
C ILE A 69 -12.96 -13.41 1.80
N LYS A 70 -13.67 -13.71 2.89
CA LYS A 70 -15.07 -13.26 3.03
C LYS A 70 -15.18 -11.79 3.37
N GLU A 71 -14.43 -11.35 4.35
CA GLU A 71 -14.52 -10.02 4.92
C GLU A 71 -13.14 -9.49 5.28
N SER A 72 -12.96 -8.18 5.08
CA SER A 72 -11.76 -7.48 5.52
C SER A 72 -12.05 -6.03 5.92
N GLY A 73 -11.46 -5.62 7.03
CA GLY A 73 -11.39 -4.25 7.54
C GLY A 73 -10.13 -3.56 7.06
N TRP A 74 -10.23 -2.26 6.78
CA TRP A 74 -9.11 -1.49 6.24
C TRP A 74 -9.01 -0.12 6.89
N ILE A 75 -7.80 0.24 7.31
CA ILE A 75 -7.42 1.59 7.69
C ILE A 75 -6.19 1.95 6.86
N VAL A 76 -6.21 3.11 6.23
CA VAL A 76 -5.06 3.62 5.47
C VAL A 76 -4.70 4.99 6.00
N GLU A 77 -3.51 5.10 6.58
CA GLU A 77 -3.01 6.32 7.19
C GLU A 77 -1.84 6.88 6.38
N PHE A 78 -1.87 8.17 6.11
CA PHE A 78 -0.74 8.89 5.53
C PHE A 78 -0.31 9.97 6.50
N ASN A 79 0.94 9.88 6.94
CA ASN A 79 1.51 10.75 7.99
C ASN A 79 0.63 10.87 9.24
N GLY A 80 0.02 9.75 9.66
CA GLY A 80 -0.78 9.64 10.88
C GLY A 80 -2.26 9.98 10.73
N GLU A 81 -2.73 10.31 9.52
CA GLU A 81 -4.12 10.69 9.27
C GLU A 81 -4.80 9.71 8.31
N ASN A 82 -6.04 9.32 8.60
CA ASN A 82 -6.78 8.38 7.75
C ASN A 82 -7.18 9.03 6.41
N ILE A 83 -6.73 8.40 5.32
CA ILE A 83 -6.92 8.83 3.93
C ILE A 83 -7.73 7.85 3.08
N LEU A 84 -8.25 6.76 3.63
CA LEU A 84 -9.10 5.83 2.88
C LEU A 84 -10.39 6.54 2.45
N GLU A 85 -10.66 6.58 1.15
CA GLU A 85 -11.85 7.22 0.58
C GLU A 85 -12.94 6.19 0.24
N ALA A 86 -12.55 5.09 -0.38
CA ALA A 86 -13.44 3.99 -0.68
C ALA A 86 -12.67 2.67 -0.71
N LYS A 87 -13.40 1.57 -0.47
CA LYS A 87 -12.90 0.21 -0.65
C LYS A 87 -13.84 -0.56 -1.55
N ASP A 88 -13.27 -1.37 -2.42
CA ASP A 88 -13.98 -2.40 -3.18
C ASP A 88 -13.33 -3.76 -2.87
N HIS A 89 -14.12 -4.71 -2.40
CA HIS A 89 -13.63 -6.01 -1.97
C HIS A 89 -14.37 -7.10 -2.75
N SER A 90 -13.60 -7.93 -3.44
CA SER A 90 -14.10 -9.02 -4.27
C SER A 90 -13.35 -10.31 -3.94
N GLY A 91 -13.49 -10.82 -2.72
CA GLY A 91 -13.04 -12.17 -2.37
C GLY A 91 -11.52 -12.36 -2.42
N SER A 92 -10.99 -12.60 -3.62
CA SER A 92 -9.58 -12.72 -3.95
C SER A 92 -8.87 -11.38 -4.22
N LYS A 93 -9.55 -10.24 -4.14
CA LYS A 93 -8.95 -8.91 -4.36
C LYS A 93 -9.59 -7.83 -3.49
N THR A 94 -8.80 -6.83 -3.11
CA THR A 94 -9.29 -5.57 -2.53
C THR A 94 -8.63 -4.39 -3.22
N VAL A 95 -9.44 -3.41 -3.58
CA VAL A 95 -9.00 -2.13 -4.14
C VAL A 95 -9.30 -1.04 -3.13
N LEU A 96 -8.28 -0.29 -2.72
CA LEU A 96 -8.38 0.82 -1.79
C LEU A 96 -8.12 2.13 -2.54
N LEU A 97 -9.14 2.98 -2.63
CA LEU A 97 -9.05 4.31 -3.22
C LEU A 97 -8.69 5.32 -2.15
N LEU A 98 -7.69 6.16 -2.43
CA LEU A 98 -7.11 7.07 -1.47
C LEU A 98 -7.50 8.53 -1.75
N ASN A 99 -7.68 9.30 -0.69
CA ASN A 99 -8.02 10.71 -0.82
C ASN A 99 -6.78 11.55 -1.17
N ARG A 100 -6.59 11.81 -2.46
CA ARG A 100 -5.51 12.66 -2.98
C ARG A 100 -5.41 14.01 -2.28
N ASN A 101 -6.53 14.67 -2.03
CA ASN A 101 -6.54 16.01 -1.46
C ASN A 101 -6.03 16.02 -0.02
N LYS A 102 -6.38 15.01 0.78
CA LYS A 102 -5.80 14.80 2.11
C LYS A 102 -4.32 14.51 2.01
N MET A 103 -3.92 13.57 1.15
CA MET A 103 -2.51 13.22 0.96
C MET A 103 -1.67 14.46 0.66
N SER A 104 -2.06 15.28 -0.32
CA SER A 104 -1.34 16.51 -0.69
C SER A 104 -1.18 17.51 0.46
N LYS A 105 -2.16 17.60 1.37
CA LYS A 105 -2.10 18.50 2.54
C LYS A 105 -1.19 17.99 3.65
N LEU A 106 -1.04 16.67 3.72
CA LEU A 106 -0.32 15.97 4.78
C LEU A 106 1.14 15.71 4.40
N VAL A 107 1.56 15.99 3.17
CA VAL A 107 2.95 15.80 2.75
C VAL A 107 3.88 16.65 3.61
N HIS A 108 4.87 15.98 4.19
CA HIS A 108 5.96 16.63 4.90
C HIS A 108 7.18 16.78 3.99
N ARG A 109 8.03 17.75 4.31
CA ARG A 109 9.23 18.07 3.54
C ARG A 109 10.23 16.92 3.46
N HIS A 110 10.47 16.20 4.56
CA HIS A 110 11.60 15.27 4.65
C HIS A 110 11.18 13.80 4.71
N GLU A 111 10.11 13.48 5.43
CA GLU A 111 9.72 12.10 5.70
C GLU A 111 8.22 11.92 5.53
N ASN A 112 7.84 10.99 4.66
CA ASN A 112 6.46 10.65 4.39
C ASN A 112 6.27 9.14 4.58
N THR A 113 5.26 8.77 5.34
CA THR A 113 4.93 7.37 5.64
C THR A 113 3.47 7.11 5.31
N LEU A 114 3.25 6.04 4.55
CA LEU A 114 1.93 5.46 4.31
C LEU A 114 1.85 4.14 5.08
N ILE A 115 0.82 3.97 5.90
CA ILE A 115 0.58 2.75 6.68
C ILE A 115 -0.78 2.20 6.28
N ILE A 116 -0.82 0.92 5.92
CA ILE A 116 -2.03 0.19 5.60
C ILE A 116 -2.21 -0.89 6.65
N HIS A 117 -3.34 -0.85 7.34
CA HIS A 117 -3.78 -1.90 8.23
C HIS A 117 -4.90 -2.68 7.54
N GLY A 118 -4.68 -3.98 7.38
CA GLY A 118 -5.69 -4.93 6.93
C GLY A 118 -6.05 -5.85 8.09
N ASP A 119 -7.34 -5.98 8.37
CA ASP A 119 -7.88 -6.91 9.34
C ASP A 119 -8.72 -7.95 8.60
N PHE A 120 -8.31 -9.21 8.67
CA PHE A 120 -8.89 -10.35 7.99
C PHE A 120 -9.48 -11.31 9.02
N SER A 121 -10.67 -11.84 8.75
CA SER A 121 -11.31 -12.84 9.62
C SER A 121 -10.63 -14.21 9.60
N GLU A 122 -9.67 -14.41 8.71
CA GLU A 122 -8.93 -15.65 8.48
C GLU A 122 -7.51 -15.37 7.99
N ALA A 123 -6.64 -16.39 8.03
CA ALA A 123 -5.30 -16.27 7.48
C ALA A 123 -5.34 -16.01 5.96
N VAL A 124 -4.51 -15.08 5.48
CA VAL A 124 -4.51 -14.66 4.08
C VAL A 124 -3.11 -14.73 3.47
N LYS A 125 -3.05 -15.14 2.21
CA LYS A 125 -1.83 -15.12 1.40
C LYS A 125 -1.92 -14.01 0.38
N ILE A 126 -1.16 -12.95 0.59
CA ILE A 126 -1.15 -11.76 -0.27
C ILE A 126 -0.14 -11.99 -1.39
N LYS A 127 -0.60 -11.93 -2.63
CA LYS A 127 0.24 -12.15 -3.81
C LYS A 127 1.24 -11.02 -4.00
N ASN A 128 2.43 -11.36 -4.49
CA ASN A 128 3.46 -10.39 -4.85
C ASN A 128 3.05 -9.50 -6.06
N THR A 129 1.97 -9.86 -6.76
CA THR A 129 1.32 -9.07 -7.82
C THR A 129 0.51 -7.91 -7.27
N SER A 130 0.29 -7.82 -5.97
CA SER A 130 -0.35 -6.67 -5.33
C SER A 130 0.40 -5.39 -5.67
N THR A 131 -0.32 -4.30 -5.95
CA THR A 131 0.25 -3.08 -6.52
C THR A 131 -0.12 -1.82 -5.77
N LEU A 132 0.74 -0.81 -5.92
CA LEU A 132 0.50 0.56 -5.52
C LEU A 132 0.66 1.48 -6.71
N ASN A 133 -0.21 2.47 -6.80
CA ASN A 133 -0.12 3.53 -7.80
C ASN A 133 -0.42 4.88 -7.15
N LEU A 134 0.64 5.57 -6.72
CA LEU A 134 0.54 6.76 -5.87
C LEU A 134 0.94 8.05 -6.59
N LEU A 135 2.13 8.07 -7.21
CA LEU A 135 2.75 9.26 -7.77
C LEU A 135 2.73 9.27 -9.29
N GLU A 136 2.32 10.39 -9.89
CA GLU A 136 2.42 10.63 -11.33
C GLU A 136 3.88 10.84 -11.73
N ALA A 137 4.27 10.30 -12.89
CA ALA A 137 5.55 10.63 -13.47
C ALA A 137 5.65 12.15 -13.75
N PRO A 138 6.82 12.78 -13.51
CA PRO A 138 7.02 14.18 -13.89
C PRO A 138 6.74 14.35 -15.39
N SER A 139 5.88 15.31 -15.74
CA SER A 139 5.70 15.68 -17.15
C SER A 139 6.97 16.41 -17.61
N HIS A 140 7.62 15.91 -18.66
CA HIS A 140 8.72 16.60 -19.34
C HIS A 140 8.23 17.84 -20.08
#